data_AF-A0AAI9Z1M5-F1
#
_entry.id   AF-A0AAI9Z1M5-F1
#
_cell.length_a   1.000
_cell.length_b   1.000
_cell.length_c   1.000
_cell.angle_alpha   90.00
_cell.angle_beta   90.00
_cell.angle_gamma   90.00
#
_symmetry.space_group_name_H-M   'P 1'
#
loop_
_entity.id
_entity.type
_entity.pdbx_description
1 polymer ?
#
loop_
_entity_poly.entity_id
_entity_poly.type
_entity_poly.pdbx_seq_one_letter_code
_entity_poly.pdbx_strand_id
1 'polypeptide(L)'
;MASSPISPETFKVPPTPHSPNSKFPVIVYRNALENKTVEGALEAINTSEWVKGGHWKIANETLAATPHYHLTTHEAYTVLHGSGTYVLGKSPLDADTDEFGNPVGVEFVARAGDVFAWPGI
;
A
#
# COMPACT_ATOMS: atom_id res chain seq x y z
N MET A 1 -8.08 20.64 18.47
CA MET A 1 -7.93 21.48 17.26
C MET A 1 -8.26 20.59 16.08
N ALA A 2 -9.16 20.99 15.18
CA ALA A 2 -9.46 20.18 13.99
C ALA A 2 -8.24 20.22 13.06
N SER A 3 -7.70 19.05 12.70
CA SER A 3 -6.62 18.94 11.72
C SER A 3 -7.10 19.44 10.35
N SER A 4 -6.26 20.17 9.63
CA SER A 4 -6.57 20.58 8.26
C SER A 4 -6.75 19.33 7.38
N PRO A 5 -7.68 19.33 6.42
CA PRO A 5 -7.94 18.16 5.58
C PRO A 5 -6.67 17.78 4.81
N ILE A 6 -6.19 16.56 5.00
CA ILE A 6 -5.07 15.98 4.27
C ILE A 6 -5.61 15.54 2.90
N SER A 7 -5.17 16.19 1.82
CA SER A 7 -5.46 15.70 0.47
C SER A 7 -4.66 14.44 0.20
N PRO A 8 -5.29 13.34 -0.28
CA PRO A 8 -4.57 12.12 -0.55
C PRO A 8 -3.64 12.27 -1.76
N GLU A 9 -2.45 11.69 -1.66
CA GLU A 9 -1.62 11.39 -2.83
C GLU A 9 -2.22 10.19 -3.58
N THR A 10 -2.04 10.15 -4.90
CA THR A 10 -2.53 9.05 -5.72
C THR A 10 -1.43 8.50 -6.62
N PHE A 11 -1.34 7.17 -6.69
CA PHE A 11 -0.40 6.48 -7.57
C PHE A 11 -1.20 5.61 -8.54
N LYS A 12 -1.09 5.92 -9.83
CA LYS A 12 -1.62 5.05 -10.88
C LYS A 12 -0.60 3.96 -11.16
N VAL A 13 -1.02 2.70 -11.06
CA VAL A 13 -0.18 1.54 -11.30
C VAL A 13 -0.59 0.92 -12.64
N PRO A 14 0.24 1.04 -13.70
CA PRO A 14 -0.11 0.50 -15.01
C PRO A 14 -0.19 -1.03 -15.01
N PRO A 15 -1.04 -1.66 -15.84
CA PRO A 15 -1.01 -3.10 -16.06
C PRO A 15 0.35 -3.54 -16.65
N THR A 16 0.78 -4.74 -16.30
CA THR A 16 1.88 -5.47 -16.94
C THR A 16 1.36 -6.77 -17.56
N PRO A 17 2.14 -7.49 -18.39
CA PRO A 17 1.75 -8.79 -18.93
C PRO A 17 1.42 -9.83 -17.85
N HIS A 18 2.02 -9.71 -16.66
CA HIS A 18 1.87 -10.67 -15.57
C HIS A 18 1.15 -10.12 -14.33
N SER A 19 0.82 -8.82 -14.32
CA SER A 19 0.03 -8.17 -13.27
C SER A 19 -1.00 -7.24 -13.91
N PRO A 20 -2.29 -7.62 -13.97
CA PRO A 20 -3.32 -6.77 -14.58
C PRO A 20 -3.48 -5.41 -13.86
N ASN A 21 -3.23 -5.35 -12.55
CA ASN A 21 -3.36 -4.16 -11.70
C ASN A 21 -4.77 -3.51 -11.77
N SER A 22 -5.07 -2.63 -10.81
CA SER A 22 -6.38 -1.97 -10.78
C SER A 22 -6.46 -0.79 -11.75
N LYS A 23 -7.67 -0.50 -12.22
CA LYS A 23 -7.97 0.78 -12.91
C LYS A 23 -8.05 1.95 -11.94
N PHE A 24 -8.32 1.69 -10.67
CA PHE A 24 -8.34 2.70 -9.62
C PHE A 24 -6.91 2.99 -9.13
N PRO A 25 -6.62 4.25 -8.76
CA PRO A 25 -5.33 4.57 -8.19
C PRO A 25 -5.23 4.02 -6.77
N VAL A 26 -3.99 3.76 -6.37
CA VAL A 26 -3.63 3.72 -4.96
C VAL A 26 -3.89 5.08 -4.35
N ILE A 27 -4.43 5.11 -3.14
CA ILE A 27 -4.58 6.33 -2.34
C ILE A 27 -3.69 6.29 -1.11
N VAL A 28 -3.05 7.42 -0.79
CA VAL A 28 -2.17 7.55 0.37
C VAL A 28 -2.47 8.85 1.12
N TYR A 29 -2.77 8.72 2.40
CA TYR A 29 -2.89 9.83 3.35
C TYR A 29 -1.60 9.89 4.18
N ARG A 30 -0.79 10.92 3.92
CA ARG A 30 0.51 11.08 4.58
C ARG A 30 0.36 11.47 6.04
N ASN A 31 1.03 10.73 6.92
CA ASN A 31 1.02 10.95 8.37
C ASN A 31 -0.40 11.19 8.96
N ALA A 32 -1.40 10.46 8.45
CA ALA A 32 -2.79 10.58 8.87
C ALA A 32 -3.11 9.83 10.17
N LEU A 33 -2.32 8.81 10.52
CA LEU A 33 -2.51 8.09 11.77
C LEU A 33 -1.94 8.89 12.95
N GLU A 34 -2.83 9.47 13.75
CA GLU A 34 -2.47 10.27 14.94
C GLU A 34 -1.88 9.39 16.05
N ASN A 35 -2.56 8.29 16.39
CA ASN A 35 -2.12 7.33 17.40
C ASN A 35 -1.46 6.11 16.73
N LYS A 36 -0.12 6.09 16.67
CA LYS A 36 0.68 5.04 16.01
C LYS A 36 0.86 3.76 16.82
N THR A 37 -0.07 3.49 17.74
CA THR A 37 -0.18 2.20 18.45
C THR A 37 -1.04 1.23 17.65
N VAL A 38 -1.03 -0.05 18.04
CA VAL A 38 -1.91 -1.05 17.42
C VAL A 38 -3.37 -0.69 17.67
N GLU A 39 -3.67 -0.24 18.88
CA GLU A 39 -5.01 0.16 19.30
C GLU A 39 -5.50 1.37 18.50
N GLY A 40 -4.64 2.38 18.32
CA GLY A 40 -4.96 3.55 17.50
C GLY A 40 -5.18 3.21 16.02
N ALA A 41 -4.39 2.29 15.47
CA ALA A 41 -4.62 1.81 14.10
C ALA A 41 -5.93 1.04 13.95
N LEU A 42 -6.29 0.21 14.94
CA LEU A 42 -7.58 -0.48 14.95
C LEU A 42 -8.74 0.51 15.06
N GLU A 43 -8.64 1.51 15.93
CA GLU A 43 -9.66 2.55 16.05
C GLU A 43 -9.84 3.34 14.74
N ALA A 44 -8.74 3.66 14.05
CA ALA A 44 -8.77 4.46 12.83
C ALA A 44 -9.21 3.68 11.57
N ILE A 45 -8.83 2.40 11.46
CA ILE A 45 -8.99 1.62 10.22
C ILE A 45 -10.01 0.50 10.37
N ASN A 46 -10.13 -0.16 11.53
CA ASN A 46 -10.95 -1.36 11.66
C ASN A 46 -12.44 -1.01 11.79
N THR A 47 -13.13 -0.89 10.64
CA THR A 47 -14.56 -0.61 10.53
C THR A 47 -15.34 -1.83 10.04
N SER A 48 -16.67 -1.70 9.83
CA SER A 48 -17.48 -2.75 9.19
C SER A 48 -17.02 -3.09 7.77
N GLU A 49 -16.46 -2.12 7.06
CA GLU A 49 -15.99 -2.22 5.68
C GLU A 49 -14.52 -2.65 5.61
N TRP A 50 -13.75 -2.39 6.68
CA TRP A 50 -12.33 -2.65 6.76
C TRP A 50 -12.02 -3.54 7.96
N VAL A 51 -12.06 -4.85 7.75
CA VAL A 51 -11.81 -5.82 8.82
C VAL A 51 -10.30 -6.02 8.98
N LYS A 52 -9.83 -6.11 10.23
CA LYS A 52 -8.43 -6.38 10.58
C LYS A 52 -7.88 -7.61 9.84
N GLY A 53 -6.96 -7.38 8.90
CA GLY A 53 -6.23 -8.43 8.18
C GLY A 53 -5.03 -9.00 8.96
N GLY A 54 -4.34 -8.17 9.77
CA GLY A 54 -3.21 -8.62 10.59
C GLY A 54 -2.27 -7.48 11.02
N HIS A 55 -1.14 -7.85 11.63
CA HIS A 55 -0.05 -6.94 12.00
C HIS A 55 1.28 -7.72 11.99
N TRP A 56 2.27 -7.22 11.26
CA TRP A 56 3.57 -7.87 11.06
C TRP A 56 4.73 -6.87 11.06
N LYS A 57 5.95 -7.39 11.25
CA LYS A 57 7.20 -6.67 11.00
C LYS A 57 7.79 -7.18 9.68
N ILE A 58 7.65 -6.39 8.61
CA ILE A 58 8.02 -6.79 7.23
C ILE A 58 9.46 -7.35 7.15
N ALA A 59 10.41 -6.73 7.85
CA ALA A 59 11.82 -7.16 7.81
C ALA A 59 12.07 -8.61 8.30
N ASN A 60 11.14 -9.19 9.05
CA ASN A 60 11.30 -10.52 9.66
C ASN A 60 10.25 -11.53 9.15
N GLU A 61 9.41 -11.17 8.18
CA GLU A 61 8.31 -12.01 7.70
C GLU A 61 8.36 -12.13 6.18
N THR A 62 8.90 -13.25 5.70
CA THR A 62 9.08 -13.53 4.27
C THR A 62 7.75 -13.48 3.51
N LEU A 63 6.65 -13.95 4.12
CA LEU A 63 5.34 -13.92 3.47
C LEU A 63 4.86 -12.49 3.25
N ALA A 64 5.10 -11.59 4.20
CA ALA A 64 4.72 -10.18 4.09
C ALA A 64 5.55 -9.41 3.04
N ALA A 65 6.73 -9.91 2.70
CA ALA A 65 7.59 -9.35 1.66
C ALA A 65 7.39 -9.99 0.28
N THR A 66 6.61 -11.08 0.18
CA THR A 66 6.37 -11.79 -1.07
C THR A 66 5.36 -11.02 -1.92
N PRO A 67 5.68 -10.68 -3.18
CA PRO A 67 4.71 -10.06 -4.08
C PRO A 67 3.49 -10.95 -4.28
N HIS A 68 2.30 -10.37 -4.12
CA HIS A 68 1.02 -11.01 -4.39
C HIS A 68 0.02 -9.96 -4.85
N TYR A 69 -1.10 -10.41 -5.41
CA TYR A 69 -2.19 -9.53 -5.85
C TYR A 69 -3.54 -10.13 -5.47
N HIS A 70 -4.54 -9.27 -5.35
CA HIS A 70 -5.92 -9.66 -5.10
C HIS A 70 -6.82 -9.22 -6.25
N LEU A 71 -7.69 -10.12 -6.71
CA LEU A 71 -8.67 -9.79 -7.76
C LEU A 71 -9.77 -8.87 -7.23
N THR A 72 -10.38 -9.22 -6.08
CA THR A 72 -11.62 -8.60 -5.60
C THR A 72 -11.48 -7.92 -4.23
N THR A 73 -10.26 -7.85 -3.69
CA THR A 73 -10.02 -7.37 -2.32
C THR A 73 -9.24 -6.07 -2.37
N HIS A 74 -9.79 -5.04 -1.71
CA HIS A 74 -9.04 -3.85 -1.36
C HIS A 74 -8.30 -4.11 -0.05
N GLU A 75 -7.07 -3.65 0.06
CA GLU A 75 -6.30 -3.74 1.29
C GLU A 75 -5.93 -2.35 1.80
N ALA A 76 -6.18 -2.08 3.07
CA ALA A 76 -5.77 -0.85 3.72
C ALA A 76 -4.70 -1.14 4.77
N TYR A 77 -3.71 -0.26 4.83
CA TYR A 77 -2.53 -0.42 5.66
C TYR A 77 -2.21 0.88 6.37
N THR A 78 -1.52 0.73 7.51
CA THR A 78 -0.81 1.83 8.13
C THR A 78 0.52 1.37 8.69
N VAL A 79 1.49 2.27 8.71
CA VAL A 79 2.83 1.99 9.25
C VAL A 79 2.90 2.54 10.67
N LEU A 80 3.16 1.67 11.64
CA LEU A 80 3.32 2.08 13.04
C LEU A 80 4.74 2.60 13.31
N HIS A 81 5.77 1.94 12.75
CA HIS A 81 7.17 2.23 13.01
C HIS A 81 8.04 2.09 11.75
N GLY A 82 9.04 2.95 11.63
CA GLY A 82 10.03 2.90 10.53
C GLY A 82 9.48 3.34 9.17
N SER A 83 10.07 2.80 8.12
CA SER A 83 9.69 3.05 6.72
C SER A 83 10.07 1.85 5.86
N GLY A 84 9.44 1.73 4.68
CA GLY A 84 9.77 0.72 3.69
C GLY A 84 9.42 1.17 2.28
N THR A 85 10.09 0.57 1.30
CA THR A 85 9.79 0.79 -0.12
C THR A 85 8.97 -0.39 -0.64
N TYR A 86 7.83 -0.08 -1.21
CA TYR A 86 7.01 -0.99 -1.99
C TYR A 86 7.34 -0.82 -3.48
N VAL A 87 7.36 -1.93 -4.20
CA VAL A 87 7.31 -1.94 -5.67
C VAL A 87 5.94 -2.45 -6.06
N LEU A 88 5.10 -1.56 -6.57
CA LEU A 88 3.70 -1.82 -6.83
C LEU A 88 3.50 -2.30 -8.27
N GLY A 89 2.68 -3.34 -8.41
CA GLY A 89 2.17 -3.81 -9.70
C GLY A 89 3.20 -4.47 -10.62
N LYS A 90 4.36 -4.88 -10.09
CA LYS A 90 5.36 -5.67 -10.81
C LYS A 90 5.34 -7.11 -10.30
N SER A 91 5.18 -8.07 -11.22
CA SER A 91 5.37 -9.49 -10.96
C SER A 91 6.86 -9.87 -10.99
N PRO A 92 7.30 -10.90 -10.25
CA PRO A 92 8.63 -11.49 -10.45
C PRO A 92 8.90 -12.02 -11.86
N LEU A 93 7.83 -12.21 -12.67
CA LEU A 93 7.93 -12.63 -14.07
C LEU A 93 8.08 -11.46 -15.04
N ASP A 94 7.79 -10.23 -14.60
CA ASP A 94 7.97 -9.04 -15.43
C ASP A 94 9.45 -8.67 -15.53
N ALA A 95 9.83 -8.09 -16.66
CA ALA A 95 11.15 -7.49 -16.82
C ALA A 95 11.37 -6.33 -15.84
N ASP A 96 12.63 -6.02 -15.53
CA ASP A 96 12.96 -4.88 -14.67
C ASP A 96 12.66 -3.53 -15.34
N THR A 97 12.74 -3.48 -16.67
CA THR A 97 12.50 -2.28 -17.46
C THR A 97 11.55 -2.53 -18.63
N ASP A 98 10.82 -1.49 -19.04
CA ASP A 98 10.01 -1.47 -20.24
C ASP A 98 10.85 -1.34 -21.53
N GLU A 99 10.19 -1.28 -22.69
CA GLU A 99 10.84 -1.14 -24.01
C GLU A 99 11.60 0.18 -24.19
N PHE A 100 11.35 1.17 -23.34
CA PHE A 100 12.01 2.48 -23.34
C PHE A 100 13.12 2.58 -22.27
N GLY A 101 13.34 1.50 -21.50
CA GLY A 101 14.32 1.46 -20.42
C GLY A 101 13.84 2.06 -19.09
N ASN A 102 12.54 2.36 -18.94
CA ASN A 102 12.01 2.83 -17.66
C ASN A 102 11.73 1.64 -16.71
N PRO A 103 11.87 1.81 -15.39
CA PRO A 103 11.54 0.75 -14.43
C PRO A 103 10.07 0.30 -14.54
N VAL A 104 9.83 -1.01 -14.48
CA VAL A 104 8.48 -1.58 -14.41
C VAL A 104 7.97 -1.54 -12.97
N GLY A 105 6.69 -1.21 -12.82
CA GLY A 105 6.04 -1.02 -11.52
C GLY A 105 6.20 0.41 -11.00
N VAL A 106 5.63 0.66 -9.83
CA VAL A 106 5.66 1.98 -9.19
C VAL A 106 6.29 1.87 -7.82
N GLU A 107 7.39 2.60 -7.60
CA GLU A 107 8.00 2.68 -6.28
C GLU A 107 7.21 3.62 -5.36
N PHE A 108 6.93 3.13 -4.15
CA PHE A 108 6.24 3.88 -3.12
C PHE A 108 6.97 3.72 -1.79
N VAL A 109 7.33 4.84 -1.16
CA VAL A 109 7.92 4.82 0.19
C VAL A 109 6.81 5.06 1.22
N ALA A 110 6.54 4.04 2.03
CA ALA A 110 5.64 4.11 3.17
C ALA A 110 6.42 4.50 4.43
N ARG A 111 5.87 5.40 5.25
CA ARG A 111 6.51 5.86 6.50
C ARG A 111 5.55 5.80 7.68
N ALA A 112 6.09 5.73 8.89
CA ALA A 112 5.30 5.71 10.12
C ALA A 112 4.26 6.84 10.16
N GLY A 113 2.99 6.47 10.29
CA GLY A 113 1.84 7.37 10.28
C GLY A 113 1.09 7.43 8.95
N ASP A 114 1.67 6.97 7.85
CA ASP A 114 0.96 6.90 6.57
C ASP A 114 -0.20 5.89 6.68
N VAL A 115 -1.33 6.24 6.06
CA VAL A 115 -2.47 5.34 5.86
C VAL A 115 -2.71 5.25 4.36
N PHE A 116 -2.73 4.05 3.80
CA PHE A 116 -2.87 3.86 2.36
C PHE A 116 -3.73 2.65 2.03
N ALA A 117 -4.36 2.67 0.86
CA ALA A 117 -5.19 1.58 0.38
C ALA A 117 -4.81 1.16 -1.04
N TRP A 118 -4.67 -0.16 -1.21
CA TRP A 118 -4.49 -0.82 -2.49
C TRP A 118 -5.84 -1.26 -3.04
N PRO A 119 -6.17 -0.88 -4.28
CA PRO A 119 -7.40 -1.32 -4.87
C PRO A 119 -7.31 -2.73 -5.47
N GLY A 120 -8.39 -3.52 -5.32
CA GLY A 120 -8.66 -4.66 -6.19
C GLY A 120 -8.94 -4.21 -7.64
N ILE A 121 -9.04 -5.16 -8.57
CA ILE A 121 -9.14 -4.88 -10.02
C ILE A 121 -10.50 -4.33 -10.43
#